data_AF-L0DD17-F1
#
_entry.id   AF-L0DD17-F1
#
_cell.length_a   1.000
_cell.length_b   1.000
_cell.length_c   1.000
_cell.angle_alpha   90.00
_cell.angle_beta   90.00
_cell.angle_gamma   90.00
#
_symmetry.space_group_name_H-M   'P 1'
#
loop_
_entity.id
_entity.type
_entity.pdbx_description
1 polymer ?
#
loop_
_entity_poly.entity_id
_entity_poly.type
_entity_poly.pdbx_seq_one_letter_code
_entity_poly.pdbx_strand_id
1 'polypeptide(L)'
;MKSTKRSDRPDSNRLKLGSSLEALEQRTVLSTIKPFTPWIPTDLPVYTAVTHKPLAFSIDGLVDQARQNPQAQFLNSRGKVVSGKDRQRNEWTITVHGPGSVLVTDSTPNDGMLDDDIDTIQLIGTDPNRTYVTAQTTASAYTPTNGTVLFNKLVSTTGVKSIILNGFTLTQTVAPPAGQANNSDTGIFLTGGVGLLQFHNILGTFDTATSDVTTGAERIPDGPINIVIGDPSTRLKVAPTIRLDSIFNTVIDSTGAAVATDPQVNPTVNFLVNGELHGLEIVSSTQHPYVDPAQQLNGVQTIRGPIGGPTLRYTNSTLSPIASAGTQYQFPIVGTTGRTAVRATGIGQLKSKAGVTNVTASRGAVPFQNGFSGLSHLRKASFGANADALGLDVNGRIGSLKFKKGLGSPVGNSASATQLGIPEGQTGYPAAGLQGGLVTANRIGRVNVQPANTELQTSSNPDFVQLNRQGYITYFPHPGNALTSAAIVSAGSIGKTRVVGTTVNSEIKGGFHYPSFAAGLEGTRSPSKVGPVKVNGDLVNGVVSSTYRPGANNIYGNPPRIAGPGRIVGNSNSTLYATAGTTPLNNGGAGYYARQKNGGYLPPRSIHRKVSSAQF
;
A
#
# COMPACT_ATOMS: atom_id res chain seq x y z
N MET A 1 -82.91 19.02 -54.98
CA MET A 1 -83.40 20.38 -54.64
C MET A 1 -82.20 21.32 -54.59
N LYS A 2 -82.25 22.40 -55.39
CA LYS A 2 -81.67 23.76 -55.22
C LYS A 2 -80.40 23.91 -54.36
N SER A 3 -79.31 24.61 -54.71
CA SER A 3 -79.12 25.75 -55.61
C SER A 3 -77.62 26.04 -55.68
N THR A 4 -77.11 26.36 -56.86
CA THR A 4 -75.87 27.11 -57.09
C THR A 4 -75.99 28.55 -56.55
N LYS A 5 -74.87 29.15 -56.13
CA LYS A 5 -74.50 30.56 -56.44
C LYS A 5 -73.07 30.88 -55.97
N ARG A 6 -72.18 31.14 -56.96
CA ARG A 6 -71.00 32.00 -56.85
C ARG A 6 -71.44 33.46 -57.05
N SER A 7 -70.79 34.40 -56.38
CA SER A 7 -70.63 35.84 -56.71
C SER A 7 -69.89 36.49 -55.49
N ASP A 8 -68.97 37.45 -55.54
CA ASP A 8 -68.39 38.33 -56.57
C ASP A 8 -66.99 38.84 -56.13
N ARG A 9 -66.16 39.21 -57.12
CA ARG A 9 -64.79 39.79 -57.06
C ARG A 9 -64.81 41.28 -56.61
N PRO A 10 -63.69 41.95 -56.21
CA PRO A 10 -62.47 42.11 -57.03
C PRO A 10 -61.09 42.14 -56.33
N ASP A 11 -60.08 41.81 -57.14
CA ASP A 11 -58.65 42.09 -56.95
C ASP A 11 -58.37 43.60 -56.91
N SER A 12 -57.61 44.07 -55.91
CA SER A 12 -56.56 45.11 -56.08
C SER A 12 -55.98 45.55 -54.74
N ASN A 13 -54.82 44.98 -54.38
CA ASN A 13 -53.61 45.71 -53.95
C ASN A 13 -52.59 44.69 -53.42
N ARG A 14 -51.74 44.16 -54.31
CA ARG A 14 -50.38 44.69 -54.53
C ARG A 14 -49.51 44.59 -53.26
N LEU A 15 -48.70 43.52 -53.15
CA LEU A 15 -47.25 43.54 -53.41
C LEU A 15 -46.55 42.28 -52.87
N LYS A 16 -45.85 41.57 -53.79
CA LYS A 16 -44.79 40.54 -53.60
C LYS A 16 -45.30 39.15 -53.17
N LEU A 17 -45.64 38.18 -54.03
CA LEU A 17 -44.93 37.52 -55.16
C LEU A 17 -43.63 36.79 -54.76
N GLY A 18 -43.68 35.45 -54.81
CA GLY A 18 -42.58 34.49 -54.73
C GLY A 18 -42.92 33.23 -53.91
N SER A 19 -43.83 32.36 -54.34
CA SER A 19 -43.54 31.08 -55.03
C SER A 19 -42.63 30.08 -54.28
N SER A 20 -43.23 29.08 -53.63
CA SER A 20 -42.85 27.66 -53.81
C SER A 20 -43.89 26.73 -53.20
N LEU A 21 -44.74 26.18 -54.07
CA LEU A 21 -45.20 24.81 -53.91
C LEU A 21 -44.00 23.89 -54.20
N GLU A 22 -43.94 22.75 -53.52
CA GLU A 22 -43.05 21.59 -53.75
C GLU A 22 -41.60 21.69 -53.25
N ALA A 23 -41.34 21.04 -52.11
CA ALA A 23 -40.23 20.11 -51.92
C ALA A 23 -40.53 19.35 -50.61
N LEU A 24 -41.19 18.20 -50.66
CA LEU A 24 -40.53 16.91 -50.52
C LEU A 24 -39.37 16.97 -49.52
N GLU A 25 -39.53 16.27 -48.40
CA GLU A 25 -38.43 15.86 -47.52
C GLU A 25 -37.20 15.56 -48.39
N GLN A 26 -36.07 16.20 -48.08
CA GLN A 26 -34.82 15.90 -48.75
C GLN A 26 -34.42 14.47 -48.42
N ARG A 27 -34.86 13.54 -49.28
CA ARG A 27 -34.08 12.35 -49.59
C ARG A 27 -32.82 12.85 -50.26
N THR A 28 -31.75 12.98 -49.50
CA THR A 28 -30.41 13.20 -50.05
C THR A 28 -30.06 11.98 -50.89
N VAL A 29 -30.31 12.08 -52.19
CA VAL A 29 -29.83 11.16 -53.20
C VAL A 29 -28.30 11.21 -53.14
N LEU A 30 -27.68 10.05 -52.89
CA LEU A 30 -26.25 9.84 -53.08
C LEU A 30 -25.93 10.02 -54.57
N SER A 31 -25.56 11.23 -54.97
CA SER A 31 -24.90 11.46 -56.24
C SER A 31 -23.80 12.50 -56.13
N THR A 32 -22.63 12.06 -56.58
CA THR A 32 -21.41 12.78 -56.98
C THR A 32 -20.34 13.16 -55.94
N ILE A 33 -19.30 12.30 -55.93
CA ILE A 33 -17.85 12.61 -55.94
C ILE A 33 -17.32 13.55 -54.84
N LYS A 34 -17.48 13.18 -53.57
CA LYS A 34 -16.49 13.46 -52.49
C LYS A 34 -16.55 12.31 -51.47
N PRO A 35 -15.41 11.79 -50.98
CA PRO A 35 -15.42 10.66 -50.05
C PRO A 35 -16.06 11.09 -48.71
N PHE A 36 -16.97 10.25 -48.23
CA PHE A 36 -17.59 10.21 -46.90
C PHE A 36 -17.15 11.31 -45.91
N THR A 37 -17.96 12.36 -45.75
CA THR A 37 -17.98 13.10 -44.49
C THR A 37 -18.87 12.34 -43.51
N PRO A 38 -18.33 11.77 -42.40
CA PRO A 38 -19.17 11.18 -41.37
C PRO A 38 -20.07 12.28 -40.80
N TRP A 39 -21.38 12.00 -40.75
CA TRP A 39 -22.33 12.83 -40.03
C TRP A 39 -21.99 12.73 -38.53
N ILE A 40 -21.41 13.79 -37.98
CA ILE A 40 -21.13 13.92 -36.55
C ILE A 40 -22.25 14.80 -35.99
N PRO A 41 -23.13 14.28 -35.10
CA PRO A 41 -24.16 15.11 -34.50
C PRO A 41 -23.50 16.24 -33.70
N THR A 42 -23.73 17.48 -34.14
CA THR A 42 -23.15 18.69 -33.54
C THR A 42 -23.73 19.01 -32.16
N ASP A 43 -24.81 18.35 -31.74
CA ASP A 43 -25.63 18.83 -30.63
C ASP A 43 -26.15 17.68 -29.73
N LEU A 44 -25.26 16.81 -29.23
CA LEU A 44 -25.59 15.93 -28.11
C LEU A 44 -25.39 16.70 -26.78
N PRO A 45 -26.44 17.20 -26.12
CA PRO A 45 -26.29 17.93 -24.87
C PRO A 45 -25.62 17.05 -23.81
N VAL A 46 -24.43 17.47 -23.37
CA VAL A 46 -23.72 16.82 -22.26
C VAL A 46 -24.27 17.38 -20.94
N TYR A 47 -24.80 16.51 -20.09
CA TYR A 47 -25.39 16.91 -18.81
C TYR A 47 -24.41 16.68 -17.65
N THR A 48 -24.41 17.60 -16.69
CA THR A 48 -23.77 17.37 -15.40
C THR A 48 -24.47 16.22 -14.64
N ALA A 49 -23.75 15.20 -14.19
CA ALA A 49 -24.35 14.10 -13.40
C ALA A 49 -24.93 14.55 -12.04
N VAL A 50 -24.47 15.67 -11.49
CA VAL A 50 -24.93 16.19 -10.18
C VAL A 50 -26.10 17.16 -10.32
N THR A 51 -26.06 18.05 -11.31
CA THR A 51 -27.06 19.13 -11.44
C THR A 51 -28.04 18.94 -12.59
N HIS A 52 -27.88 17.90 -13.42
CA HIS A 52 -28.68 17.64 -14.63
C HIS A 52 -28.82 18.85 -15.57
N LYS A 53 -27.89 19.81 -15.49
CA LYS A 53 -27.87 21.00 -16.36
C LYS A 53 -27.02 20.71 -17.60
N PRO A 54 -27.43 21.21 -18.78
CA PRO A 54 -26.62 21.11 -19.99
C PRO A 54 -25.35 21.94 -19.82
N LEU A 55 -24.20 21.35 -20.15
CA LEU A 55 -22.93 22.04 -20.26
C LEU A 55 -22.76 22.55 -21.69
N ALA A 56 -22.33 23.80 -21.83
CA ALA A 56 -21.84 24.28 -23.12
C ALA A 56 -20.56 23.50 -23.46
N PHE A 57 -20.66 22.60 -24.43
CA PHE A 57 -19.54 21.89 -25.03
C PHE A 57 -19.38 22.43 -26.46
N SER A 58 -18.14 22.64 -26.90
CA SER A 58 -17.83 22.92 -28.30
C SER A 58 -16.97 21.77 -28.80
N ILE A 59 -17.41 21.17 -29.91
CA ILE A 59 -16.64 20.18 -30.67
C ILE A 59 -15.74 20.85 -31.70
N ASP A 60 -15.72 22.18 -31.80
CA ASP A 60 -15.01 22.89 -32.88
C ASP A 60 -13.52 22.54 -32.90
N GLY A 61 -12.90 22.39 -31.73
CA GLY A 61 -11.50 21.94 -31.63
C GLY A 61 -11.27 20.50 -32.10
N LEU A 62 -12.25 19.61 -31.96
CA LEU A 62 -12.20 18.22 -32.47
C LEU A 62 -12.50 18.16 -33.97
N VAL A 63 -13.43 19.00 -34.44
CA VAL A 63 -13.82 19.12 -35.85
C VAL A 63 -12.71 19.77 -36.66
N ASP A 64 -12.04 20.80 -36.16
CA ASP A 64 -10.91 21.44 -36.83
C ASP A 64 -9.70 20.49 -36.92
N GLN A 65 -9.47 19.67 -35.89
CA GLN A 65 -8.44 18.64 -35.91
C GLN A 65 -8.76 17.51 -36.90
N ALA A 66 -10.04 17.09 -36.97
CA ALA A 66 -10.55 16.12 -37.93
C ALA A 66 -10.54 16.62 -39.39
N ARG A 67 -10.61 17.95 -39.61
CA ARG A 67 -10.51 18.59 -40.93
C ARG A 67 -9.06 18.72 -41.40
N GLN A 68 -8.13 18.98 -40.49
CA GLN A 68 -6.70 19.16 -40.81
C GLN A 68 -5.95 17.84 -40.96
N ASN A 69 -6.40 16.78 -40.27
CA ASN A 69 -5.83 15.45 -40.39
C ASN A 69 -6.94 14.38 -40.39
N PRO A 70 -7.36 13.87 -41.56
CA PRO A 70 -8.37 12.81 -41.65
C PRO A 70 -7.99 11.50 -40.93
N GLN A 71 -6.69 11.27 -40.67
CA GLN A 71 -6.21 10.13 -39.87
C GLN A 71 -6.32 10.39 -38.36
N ALA A 72 -6.46 11.65 -37.92
CA ALA A 72 -6.71 11.99 -36.52
C ALA A 72 -8.15 11.66 -36.06
N GLN A 73 -9.06 11.34 -36.99
CA GLN A 73 -10.42 10.89 -36.69
C GLN A 73 -10.47 9.54 -35.94
N PHE A 74 -9.35 8.80 -35.89
CA PHE A 74 -9.21 7.54 -35.17
C PHE A 74 -8.46 7.64 -33.83
N LEU A 75 -8.11 8.84 -33.37
CA LEU A 75 -7.53 9.04 -32.03
C LEU A 75 -8.64 9.23 -30.98
N ASN A 76 -9.47 8.20 -30.82
CA ASN A 76 -10.44 8.01 -29.71
C ASN A 76 -9.77 7.95 -28.32
N SER A 77 -8.44 8.00 -28.28
CA SER A 77 -7.60 8.00 -27.10
C SER A 77 -7.57 9.32 -26.33
N ARG A 78 -8.07 10.43 -26.88
CA ARG A 78 -8.10 11.73 -26.20
C ARG A 78 -9.51 12.32 -26.11
N GLY A 79 -9.89 12.76 -24.92
CA GLY A 79 -11.17 13.42 -24.74
C GLY A 79 -11.52 13.77 -23.30
N LYS A 80 -12.77 14.18 -23.08
CA LYS A 80 -13.37 14.27 -21.74
C LYS A 80 -13.77 12.91 -21.21
N VAL A 81 -14.17 12.02 -22.11
CA VAL A 81 -14.51 10.63 -21.84
C VAL A 81 -13.69 9.80 -22.81
N VAL A 82 -12.88 8.89 -22.28
CA VAL A 82 -12.11 7.92 -23.07
C VAL A 82 -12.41 6.55 -22.50
N SER A 83 -12.69 5.61 -23.38
CA SER A 83 -13.05 4.24 -23.02
C SER A 83 -12.30 3.26 -23.90
N GLY A 84 -12.01 2.10 -23.34
CA GLY A 84 -11.35 1.02 -24.05
C GLY A 84 -11.60 -0.32 -23.38
N LYS A 85 -10.84 -1.31 -23.83
CA LYS A 85 -10.77 -2.64 -23.27
C LYS A 85 -9.33 -2.95 -22.89
N ASP A 86 -9.12 -3.82 -21.92
CA ASP A 86 -7.82 -4.43 -21.71
C ASP A 86 -7.70 -5.72 -22.51
N ARG A 87 -6.52 -6.37 -22.44
CA ARG A 87 -6.26 -7.65 -23.12
C ARG A 87 -7.22 -8.76 -22.73
N GLN A 88 -7.73 -8.72 -21.50
CA GLN A 88 -8.69 -9.69 -20.97
C GLN A 88 -10.12 -9.32 -21.35
N ARG A 89 -10.31 -8.24 -22.12
CA ARG A 89 -11.57 -7.65 -22.54
C ARG A 89 -12.40 -7.09 -21.40
N ASN A 90 -11.78 -6.69 -20.29
CA ASN A 90 -12.40 -5.83 -19.29
C ASN A 90 -12.62 -4.46 -19.91
N GLU A 91 -13.80 -3.90 -19.72
CA GLU A 91 -14.10 -2.57 -20.19
C GLU A 91 -13.66 -1.53 -19.16
N TRP A 92 -13.13 -0.41 -19.63
CA TRP A 92 -12.76 0.68 -18.77
C TRP A 92 -13.21 2.01 -19.36
N THR A 93 -13.49 2.98 -18.50
CA THR A 93 -13.85 4.34 -18.90
C THR A 93 -13.24 5.33 -17.93
N ILE A 94 -12.58 6.35 -18.48
CA ILE A 94 -12.00 7.48 -17.75
C ILE A 94 -12.75 8.75 -18.14
N THR A 95 -13.21 9.52 -17.16
CA THR A 95 -13.94 10.77 -17.35
C THR A 95 -13.23 11.92 -16.63
N VAL A 96 -13.03 13.03 -17.33
CA VAL A 96 -12.47 14.29 -16.81
C VAL A 96 -13.58 15.33 -16.70
N HIS A 97 -13.84 15.78 -15.48
CA HIS A 97 -14.81 16.82 -15.16
C HIS A 97 -14.08 18.16 -14.95
N GLY A 98 -14.67 19.26 -15.41
CA GLY A 98 -14.04 20.60 -15.32
C GLY A 98 -13.03 20.85 -16.44
N PRO A 99 -12.02 21.73 -16.25
CA PRO A 99 -11.00 22.03 -17.25
C PRO A 99 -10.13 20.80 -17.61
N GLY A 100 -9.63 20.75 -18.85
CA GLY A 100 -8.66 19.76 -19.30
C GLY A 100 -9.24 18.53 -20.01
N SER A 101 -8.39 17.59 -20.41
CA SER A 101 -8.76 16.33 -21.07
C SER A 101 -7.85 15.20 -20.61
N VAL A 102 -8.24 13.96 -20.86
CA VAL A 102 -7.35 12.79 -20.72
C VAL A 102 -6.91 12.33 -22.11
N LEU A 103 -5.66 11.87 -22.21
CA LEU A 103 -5.09 11.10 -23.30
C LEU A 103 -4.69 9.74 -22.71
N VAL A 104 -5.08 8.64 -23.35
CA VAL A 104 -4.75 7.28 -22.92
C VAL A 104 -4.00 6.57 -24.04
N THR A 105 -2.92 5.86 -23.70
CA THR A 105 -2.23 4.94 -24.61
C THR A 105 -2.22 3.56 -24.00
N ASP A 106 -2.29 2.52 -24.81
CA ASP A 106 -2.15 1.13 -24.40
C ASP A 106 -0.77 0.57 -24.77
N SER A 107 -0.51 -0.69 -24.42
CA SER A 107 0.79 -1.35 -24.64
C SER A 107 1.06 -1.76 -26.09
N THR A 108 0.04 -1.79 -26.95
CA THR A 108 0.16 -2.05 -28.38
C THR A 108 0.52 -0.77 -29.14
N PRO A 109 1.66 -0.71 -29.84
CA PRO A 109 2.03 0.51 -30.55
C PRO A 109 1.09 0.81 -31.73
N ASN A 110 0.33 1.91 -31.63
CA ASN A 110 -0.25 2.68 -32.75
C ASN A 110 -1.16 1.92 -33.73
N ASP A 111 -2.08 1.08 -33.25
CA ASP A 111 -3.16 0.55 -34.09
C ASP A 111 -4.44 1.41 -34.07
N GLY A 112 -4.48 2.45 -33.24
CA GLY A 112 -5.63 3.36 -33.12
C GLY A 112 -6.81 2.75 -32.34
N MET A 113 -6.59 1.60 -31.71
CA MET A 113 -7.54 0.97 -30.80
C MET A 113 -7.01 1.10 -29.36
N LEU A 114 -7.93 0.99 -28.41
CA LEU A 114 -7.63 0.95 -26.98
C LEU A 114 -8.16 -0.39 -26.48
N ASP A 115 -7.49 -1.47 -26.85
CA ASP A 115 -7.94 -2.84 -26.59
C ASP A 115 -6.88 -3.72 -25.91
N ASP A 116 -5.79 -3.10 -25.45
CA ASP A 116 -4.76 -3.72 -24.62
C ASP A 116 -4.60 -3.05 -23.24
N ASP A 117 -3.71 -3.58 -22.40
CA ASP A 117 -3.39 -3.01 -21.09
C ASP A 117 -2.93 -1.54 -21.23
N ILE A 118 -3.34 -0.68 -20.28
CA ILE A 118 -3.06 0.76 -20.39
C ILE A 118 -1.58 1.02 -20.12
N ASP A 119 -0.86 1.59 -21.07
CA ASP A 119 0.48 2.09 -20.79
C ASP A 119 0.39 3.41 -20.02
N THR A 120 -0.13 4.47 -20.64
CA THR A 120 -0.08 5.80 -20.04
C THR A 120 -1.46 6.46 -19.99
N ILE A 121 -1.82 6.97 -18.82
CA ILE A 121 -2.93 7.91 -18.62
C ILE A 121 -2.33 9.31 -18.44
N GLN A 122 -2.53 10.20 -19.40
CA GLN A 122 -2.03 11.57 -19.34
C GLN A 122 -3.17 12.58 -19.20
N LEU A 123 -3.10 13.41 -18.16
CA LEU A 123 -4.05 14.48 -17.91
C LEU A 123 -3.48 15.81 -18.42
N ILE A 124 -4.22 16.49 -19.30
CA ILE A 124 -3.77 17.67 -20.05
C ILE A 124 -4.67 18.86 -19.72
N GLY A 125 -4.06 20.01 -19.41
CA GLY A 125 -4.79 21.27 -19.18
C GLY A 125 -5.73 21.24 -17.97
N THR A 126 -5.36 20.50 -16.91
CA THR A 126 -6.16 20.35 -15.70
C THR A 126 -5.94 21.50 -14.73
N ASP A 127 -6.85 21.64 -13.75
CA ASP A 127 -6.81 22.66 -12.71
C ASP A 127 -6.87 21.99 -11.33
N PRO A 128 -5.95 22.29 -10.39
CA PRO A 128 -5.89 21.69 -9.06
C PRO A 128 -7.09 22.04 -8.16
N ASN A 129 -7.90 23.03 -8.53
CA ASN A 129 -9.08 23.48 -7.78
C ASN A 129 -10.41 23.09 -8.43
N ARG A 130 -10.41 22.72 -9.71
CA ARG A 130 -11.64 22.54 -10.51
C ARG A 130 -11.74 21.21 -11.24
N THR A 131 -10.61 20.54 -11.54
CA THR A 131 -10.63 19.30 -12.33
C THR A 131 -10.74 18.07 -11.43
N TYR A 132 -11.74 17.23 -11.71
CA TYR A 132 -11.94 15.95 -11.06
C TYR A 132 -11.87 14.85 -12.12
N VAL A 133 -11.15 13.77 -11.84
CA VAL A 133 -11.04 12.62 -12.73
C VAL A 133 -11.64 11.41 -12.05
N THR A 134 -12.54 10.73 -12.76
CA THR A 134 -13.19 9.50 -12.29
C THR A 134 -13.03 8.43 -13.35
N ALA A 135 -12.64 7.23 -12.93
CA ALA A 135 -12.60 6.07 -13.80
C ALA A 135 -13.25 4.86 -13.15
N GLN A 136 -13.79 3.99 -14.00
CA GLN A 136 -14.47 2.75 -13.62
C GLN A 136 -14.07 1.64 -14.58
N THR A 137 -14.13 0.41 -14.07
CA THR A 137 -13.90 -0.81 -14.83
C THR A 137 -15.12 -1.73 -14.72
N THR A 138 -15.35 -2.51 -15.76
CA THR A 138 -16.39 -3.54 -15.82
C THR A 138 -15.74 -4.84 -16.28
N ALA A 139 -16.02 -5.93 -15.56
CA ALA A 139 -15.51 -7.25 -15.92
C ALA A 139 -15.99 -7.67 -17.32
N SER A 140 -15.15 -8.44 -18.02
CA SER A 140 -15.50 -8.95 -19.33
C SER A 140 -16.74 -9.87 -19.26
N ALA A 141 -17.66 -9.70 -20.21
CA ALA A 141 -18.77 -10.63 -20.42
C ALA A 141 -18.32 -11.95 -21.09
N TYR A 142 -17.12 -11.99 -21.67
CA TYR A 142 -16.60 -13.13 -22.44
C TYR A 142 -15.57 -13.95 -21.67
N THR A 143 -14.75 -13.29 -20.86
CA THR A 143 -13.70 -13.93 -20.06
C THR A 143 -14.01 -13.71 -18.59
N PRO A 144 -14.15 -14.75 -17.75
CA PRO A 144 -14.31 -14.56 -16.32
C PRO A 144 -13.06 -13.90 -15.72
N THR A 145 -13.19 -12.63 -15.29
CA THR A 145 -12.13 -11.86 -14.64
C THR A 145 -12.66 -11.25 -13.33
N ASN A 146 -11.76 -10.67 -12.55
CA ASN A 146 -12.09 -9.86 -11.37
C ASN A 146 -12.51 -8.42 -11.72
N GLY A 147 -12.57 -8.06 -13.01
CA GLY A 147 -12.91 -6.72 -13.50
C GLY A 147 -11.90 -5.63 -13.17
N THR A 148 -10.64 -5.95 -12.87
CA THR A 148 -9.59 -4.95 -12.65
C THR A 148 -8.79 -4.72 -13.93
N VAL A 149 -8.37 -3.47 -14.17
CA VAL A 149 -7.57 -3.09 -15.34
C VAL A 149 -6.17 -2.65 -14.89
N LEU A 150 -5.15 -3.07 -15.63
CA LEU A 150 -3.76 -2.72 -15.36
C LEU A 150 -3.41 -1.40 -16.02
N PHE A 151 -2.58 -0.59 -15.35
CA PHE A 151 -1.96 0.58 -15.97
C PHE A 151 -0.50 0.78 -15.53
N ASN A 152 0.34 1.30 -16.41
CA ASN A 152 1.78 1.49 -16.15
C ASN A 152 2.07 2.89 -15.60
N LYS A 153 1.44 3.92 -16.17
CA LYS A 153 1.76 5.31 -15.86
C LYS A 153 0.54 6.21 -15.77
N LEU A 154 0.55 7.16 -14.83
CA LEU A 154 -0.39 8.28 -14.74
C LEU A 154 0.39 9.60 -14.63
N VAL A 155 0.16 10.55 -15.53
CA VAL A 155 0.92 11.81 -15.58
C VAL A 155 0.00 13.03 -15.57
N SER A 156 0.35 14.05 -14.79
CA SER A 156 -0.22 15.40 -14.86
C SER A 156 0.77 16.46 -14.42
N THR A 157 0.94 17.50 -15.23
CA THR A 157 1.84 18.64 -14.92
C THR A 157 1.12 19.85 -14.34
N THR A 158 -0.17 20.01 -14.61
CA THR A 158 -0.95 21.22 -14.28
C THR A 158 -1.71 21.11 -12.96
N GLY A 159 -1.72 19.92 -12.36
CA GLY A 159 -2.33 19.64 -11.06
C GLY A 159 -3.81 19.30 -11.18
N VAL A 160 -4.31 18.50 -10.24
CA VAL A 160 -5.68 17.95 -10.30
C VAL A 160 -6.33 18.00 -8.91
N LYS A 161 -7.61 18.36 -8.82
CA LYS A 161 -8.27 18.39 -7.51
C LYS A 161 -8.41 17.00 -6.91
N SER A 162 -8.90 16.05 -7.71
CA SER A 162 -8.96 14.65 -7.31
C SER A 162 -8.92 13.70 -8.49
N ILE A 163 -8.35 12.54 -8.28
CA ILE A 163 -8.31 11.42 -9.21
C ILE A 163 -8.81 10.19 -8.46
N ILE A 164 -9.84 9.54 -9.00
CA ILE A 164 -10.43 8.32 -8.45
C ILE A 164 -10.51 7.29 -9.57
N LEU A 165 -9.61 6.30 -9.55
CA LEU A 165 -9.51 5.24 -10.55
C LEU A 165 -9.98 3.91 -9.95
N ASN A 166 -11.29 3.67 -9.95
CA ASN A 166 -11.85 2.46 -9.34
C ASN A 166 -11.60 1.25 -10.23
N GLY A 167 -10.99 0.20 -9.68
CA GLY A 167 -10.62 -1.01 -10.40
C GLY A 167 -9.29 -0.94 -11.17
N PHE A 168 -8.57 0.18 -11.11
CA PHE A 168 -7.28 0.34 -11.80
C PHE A 168 -6.10 -0.03 -10.90
N THR A 169 -5.24 -0.93 -11.38
CA THR A 169 -4.06 -1.42 -10.68
C THR A 169 -2.79 -0.92 -11.36
N LEU A 170 -1.95 -0.20 -10.61
CA LEU A 170 -0.65 0.28 -11.07
C LEU A 170 0.34 -0.89 -11.09
N THR A 171 0.97 -1.18 -12.23
CA THR A 171 1.94 -2.27 -12.36
C THR A 171 3.00 -1.98 -13.42
N GLN A 172 4.20 -2.50 -13.19
CA GLN A 172 5.30 -2.48 -14.16
C GLN A 172 5.23 -3.61 -15.20
N THR A 173 4.30 -4.54 -14.99
CA THR A 173 4.09 -5.73 -15.83
C THR A 173 3.00 -5.51 -16.88
N VAL A 174 2.61 -4.26 -17.17
CA VAL A 174 1.82 -3.93 -18.36
C VAL A 174 2.63 -4.41 -19.55
N ALA A 175 2.09 -5.44 -20.19
CA ALA A 175 2.82 -6.48 -20.90
C ALA A 175 4.19 -6.11 -21.51
N PRO A 176 5.29 -6.38 -20.80
CA PRO A 176 6.52 -6.66 -21.50
C PRO A 176 6.32 -7.95 -22.31
N PRO A 177 6.73 -8.01 -23.59
CA PRO A 177 6.74 -9.27 -24.34
C PRO A 177 7.51 -10.34 -23.56
N ALA A 178 7.20 -11.63 -23.79
CA ALA A 178 7.93 -12.72 -23.15
C ALA A 178 9.45 -12.55 -23.37
N GLY A 179 10.22 -12.49 -22.28
CA GLY A 179 11.67 -12.26 -22.30
C GLY A 179 12.11 -10.78 -22.27
N GLN A 180 11.20 -9.82 -22.16
CA GLN A 180 11.56 -8.40 -21.99
C GLN A 180 11.54 -7.96 -20.52
N ALA A 181 12.38 -6.98 -20.20
CA ALA A 181 12.44 -6.39 -18.86
C ALA A 181 11.13 -5.65 -18.53
N ASN A 182 10.81 -5.53 -17.24
CA ASN A 182 9.65 -4.75 -16.82
C ASN A 182 9.87 -3.25 -17.13
N ASN A 183 8.78 -2.49 -17.16
CA ASN A 183 8.85 -1.04 -17.39
C ASN A 183 9.66 -0.35 -16.28
N SER A 184 10.77 0.29 -16.67
CA SER A 184 11.70 0.94 -15.73
C SER A 184 11.22 2.30 -15.19
N ASP A 185 10.17 2.89 -15.80
CA ASP A 185 9.60 4.20 -15.42
C ASP A 185 8.11 4.11 -15.04
N THR A 186 7.74 3.00 -14.38
CA THR A 186 6.38 2.76 -13.88
C THR A 186 6.05 3.72 -12.74
N GLY A 187 4.89 4.39 -12.80
CA GLY A 187 4.51 5.28 -11.71
C GLY A 187 3.40 6.28 -11.94
N ILE A 188 3.09 7.03 -10.88
CA ILE A 188 2.15 8.15 -10.89
C ILE A 188 2.93 9.43 -10.69
N PHE A 189 2.89 10.34 -11.65
CA PHE A 189 3.68 11.57 -11.68
C PHE A 189 2.75 12.79 -11.78
N LEU A 190 2.39 13.33 -10.63
CA LEU A 190 1.47 14.46 -10.48
C LEU A 190 2.24 15.68 -10.00
N THR A 191 3.12 16.22 -10.86
CA THR A 191 4.04 17.31 -10.50
C THR A 191 3.32 18.62 -10.18
N GLY A 192 2.15 18.86 -10.80
CA GLY A 192 1.28 19.98 -10.42
C GLY A 192 0.53 19.78 -9.08
N GLY A 193 0.66 18.61 -8.45
CA GLY A 193 0.01 18.26 -7.20
C GLY A 193 -1.39 17.64 -7.37
N VAL A 194 -1.87 17.00 -6.30
CA VAL A 194 -3.23 16.44 -6.25
C VAL A 194 -3.83 16.59 -4.85
N GLY A 195 -5.13 16.87 -4.75
CA GLY A 195 -5.83 16.90 -3.47
C GLY A 195 -6.16 15.49 -2.94
N LEU A 196 -6.76 14.65 -3.79
CA LEU A 196 -7.07 13.25 -3.50
C LEU A 196 -6.62 12.35 -4.66
N LEU A 197 -5.82 11.34 -4.36
CA LEU A 197 -5.49 10.25 -5.28
C LEU A 197 -6.08 8.95 -4.71
N GLN A 198 -6.94 8.29 -5.47
CA GLN A 198 -7.50 7.00 -5.11
C GLN A 198 -7.42 6.04 -6.30
N PHE A 199 -6.94 4.82 -6.07
CA PHE A 199 -6.92 3.74 -7.06
C PHE A 199 -6.96 2.38 -6.36
N HIS A 200 -7.03 1.28 -7.11
CA HIS A 200 -7.25 -0.05 -6.53
C HIS A 200 -5.98 -0.59 -5.86
N ASN A 201 -4.99 -1.06 -6.62
CA ASN A 201 -3.78 -1.68 -6.07
C ASN A 201 -2.50 -1.13 -6.72
N ILE A 202 -1.38 -1.36 -6.04
CA ILE A 202 -0.05 -1.43 -6.66
C ILE A 202 0.31 -2.91 -6.75
N LEU A 203 0.67 -3.37 -7.93
CA LEU A 203 1.24 -4.69 -8.17
C LEU A 203 2.68 -4.52 -8.67
N GLY A 204 3.64 -4.68 -7.76
CA GLY A 204 5.06 -4.64 -8.07
C GLY A 204 5.68 -6.02 -7.93
N THR A 205 6.21 -6.54 -9.02
CA THR A 205 6.96 -7.81 -9.08
C THR A 205 8.34 -7.50 -9.61
N PHE A 206 9.31 -7.38 -8.71
CA PHE A 206 10.67 -6.94 -9.01
C PHE A 206 11.60 -8.14 -9.04
N ASP A 207 12.30 -8.32 -10.14
CA ASP A 207 13.32 -9.32 -10.26
C ASP A 207 14.71 -8.67 -10.17
N THR A 208 15.49 -9.12 -9.20
CA THR A 208 16.83 -8.59 -8.90
C THR A 208 17.94 -9.28 -9.70
N ALA A 209 17.61 -10.29 -10.51
CA ALA A 209 18.59 -10.93 -11.38
C ALA A 209 19.13 -9.96 -12.43
N THR A 210 20.46 -9.87 -12.55
CA THR A 210 21.17 -8.95 -13.46
C THR A 210 21.47 -9.55 -14.84
N SER A 211 21.16 -10.83 -15.05
CA SER A 211 21.53 -11.55 -16.27
C SER A 211 20.41 -12.49 -16.67
N ASP A 212 19.88 -12.35 -17.89
CA ASP A 212 19.07 -13.41 -18.48
C ASP A 212 20.02 -14.54 -18.90
N VAL A 213 20.05 -15.62 -18.12
CA VAL A 213 20.89 -16.80 -18.37
C VAL A 213 20.60 -17.43 -19.73
N THR A 214 19.41 -17.20 -20.28
CA THR A 214 18.95 -17.76 -21.56
C THR A 214 19.42 -16.98 -22.78
N THR A 215 19.73 -15.69 -22.65
CA THR A 215 20.09 -14.83 -23.80
C THR A 215 21.47 -14.18 -23.68
N GLY A 216 22.13 -14.26 -22.52
CA GLY A 216 23.43 -13.61 -22.27
C GLY A 216 23.35 -12.08 -22.29
N ALA A 217 22.15 -11.51 -22.41
CA ALA A 217 21.92 -10.09 -22.30
C ALA A 217 21.86 -9.69 -20.81
N GLU A 218 22.57 -8.62 -20.46
CA GLU A 218 22.47 -7.97 -19.16
C GLU A 218 21.03 -7.47 -18.99
N ARG A 219 20.26 -8.11 -18.11
CA ARG A 219 18.90 -7.67 -17.81
C ARG A 219 19.03 -6.52 -16.81
N ILE A 220 18.56 -5.34 -17.21
CA ILE A 220 18.52 -4.19 -16.32
C ILE A 220 17.57 -4.55 -15.16
N PRO A 221 18.03 -4.50 -13.89
CA PRO A 221 17.19 -4.81 -12.74
C PRO A 221 15.97 -3.90 -12.71
N ASP A 222 14.84 -4.43 -12.28
CA ASP A 222 13.58 -3.69 -12.29
C ASP A 222 13.68 -2.41 -11.45
N GLY A 223 13.32 -1.27 -12.06
CA GLY A 223 13.25 0.02 -11.38
C GLY A 223 12.10 0.07 -10.37
N PRO A 224 12.13 0.96 -9.36
CA PRO A 224 11.06 1.06 -8.39
C PRO A 224 9.81 1.74 -8.98
N ILE A 225 8.63 1.32 -8.52
CA ILE A 225 7.37 2.01 -8.81
C ILE A 225 7.33 3.30 -7.99
N ASN A 226 7.21 4.46 -8.67
CA ASN A 226 7.24 5.77 -8.02
C ASN A 226 5.88 6.47 -8.08
N ILE A 227 5.43 6.99 -6.94
CA ILE A 227 4.25 7.87 -6.83
C ILE A 227 4.76 9.23 -6.40
N VAL A 228 4.96 10.11 -7.37
CA VAL A 228 5.49 11.46 -7.22
C VAL A 228 4.35 12.47 -7.21
N ILE A 229 4.24 13.25 -6.13
CA ILE A 229 3.28 14.33 -6.00
C ILE A 229 4.00 15.63 -5.69
N GLY A 230 3.83 16.62 -6.58
CA GLY A 230 4.48 17.92 -6.49
C GLY A 230 5.86 17.94 -7.16
N ASP A 231 6.18 19.07 -7.77
CA ASP A 231 7.49 19.38 -8.29
C ASP A 231 8.41 19.85 -7.14
N PRO A 232 9.62 19.29 -6.96
CA PRO A 232 10.59 19.73 -5.94
C PRO A 232 10.86 21.23 -5.90
N SER A 233 10.81 21.91 -7.06
CA SER A 233 11.08 23.34 -7.20
C SER A 233 9.93 24.24 -6.77
N THR A 234 8.72 23.69 -6.59
CA THR A 234 7.53 24.48 -6.22
C THR A 234 6.81 23.88 -5.02
N ARG A 235 6.38 24.74 -4.09
CA ARG A 235 5.65 24.29 -2.91
C ARG A 235 4.26 23.80 -3.30
N LEU A 236 3.89 22.60 -2.85
CA LEU A 236 2.52 22.09 -2.95
C LEU A 236 1.53 23.03 -2.26
N LYS A 237 0.49 23.45 -3.01
CA LYS A 237 -0.60 24.31 -2.50
C LYS A 237 -1.56 23.57 -1.57
N VAL A 238 -1.74 22.27 -1.81
CA VAL A 238 -2.67 21.40 -1.07
C VAL A 238 -1.91 20.13 -0.66
N ALA A 239 -2.08 19.73 0.60
CA ALA A 239 -1.53 18.49 1.10
C ALA A 239 -2.36 17.29 0.59
N PRO A 240 -1.77 16.35 -0.17
CA PRO A 240 -2.52 15.24 -0.77
C PRO A 240 -3.07 14.27 0.27
N THR A 241 -4.17 13.62 -0.07
CA THR A 241 -4.60 12.35 0.54
C THR A 241 -4.48 11.23 -0.50
N ILE A 242 -3.85 10.13 -0.14
CA ILE A 242 -3.68 8.96 -1.01
C ILE A 242 -4.45 7.78 -0.40
N ARG A 243 -5.23 7.10 -1.24
CA ARG A 243 -6.02 5.92 -0.88
C ARG A 243 -5.80 4.81 -1.88
N LEU A 244 -5.55 3.61 -1.37
CA LEU A 244 -5.49 2.40 -2.17
C LEU A 244 -5.86 1.20 -1.32
N ASP A 245 -6.22 0.11 -1.97
CA ASP A 245 -6.51 -1.14 -1.30
C ASP A 245 -5.19 -1.79 -0.90
N SER A 246 -4.47 -2.43 -1.80
CA SER A 246 -3.25 -3.17 -1.43
C SER A 246 -2.02 -2.76 -2.23
N ILE A 247 -0.87 -2.87 -1.56
CA ILE A 247 0.44 -2.84 -2.18
C ILE A 247 0.98 -4.26 -2.16
N PHE A 248 0.97 -4.90 -3.32
CA PHE A 248 1.64 -6.17 -3.56
C PHE A 248 3.08 -5.86 -3.98
N ASN A 249 4.03 -6.08 -3.10
CA ASN A 249 5.43 -5.72 -3.29
C ASN A 249 6.29 -6.98 -3.20
N THR A 250 6.39 -7.71 -4.31
CA THR A 250 7.09 -8.98 -4.39
C THR A 250 8.45 -8.79 -5.03
N VAL A 251 9.51 -9.26 -4.38
CA VAL A 251 10.87 -9.22 -4.90
C VAL A 251 11.39 -10.63 -5.06
N ILE A 252 11.79 -11.00 -6.27
CA ILE A 252 12.31 -12.31 -6.63
C ILE A 252 13.75 -12.20 -7.13
N ASP A 253 14.46 -13.31 -7.10
CA ASP A 253 15.69 -13.51 -7.86
C ASP A 253 15.44 -14.70 -8.78
N SER A 254 15.19 -14.44 -10.06
CA SER A 254 14.91 -15.50 -11.04
C SER A 254 16.11 -16.40 -11.33
N THR A 255 17.33 -15.97 -10.95
CA THR A 255 18.56 -16.77 -11.07
C THR A 255 18.98 -17.44 -9.77
N GLY A 256 18.33 -17.07 -8.66
CA GLY A 256 18.65 -17.54 -7.33
C GLY A 256 18.26 -19.01 -7.12
N ALA A 257 19.19 -19.82 -6.64
CA ALA A 257 18.91 -21.19 -6.20
C ALA A 257 18.21 -21.25 -4.82
N ALA A 258 18.13 -20.12 -4.11
CA ALA A 258 17.52 -19.99 -2.79
C ALA A 258 16.62 -18.75 -2.74
N VAL A 259 15.56 -18.84 -1.94
CA VAL A 259 14.72 -17.70 -1.59
C VAL A 259 15.58 -16.67 -0.86
N ALA A 260 15.61 -15.43 -1.34
CA ALA A 260 16.22 -14.35 -0.58
C ALA A 260 15.54 -14.31 0.80
N THR A 261 16.32 -14.26 1.88
CA THR A 261 15.78 -14.16 3.24
C THR A 261 16.09 -12.82 3.87
N ASP A 262 17.05 -12.09 3.30
CA ASP A 262 17.39 -10.73 3.71
C ASP A 262 16.34 -9.74 3.22
N PRO A 263 15.83 -8.87 4.11
CA PRO A 263 14.84 -7.91 3.69
C PRO A 263 15.42 -6.82 2.80
N GLN A 264 14.64 -6.42 1.80
CA GLN A 264 15.04 -5.43 0.82
C GLN A 264 15.27 -4.06 1.49
N VAL A 265 16.48 -3.53 1.37
CA VAL A 265 16.87 -2.22 1.93
C VAL A 265 16.62 -1.07 0.97
N ASN A 266 16.60 -1.36 -0.33
CA ASN A 266 16.23 -0.38 -1.35
C ASN A 266 14.71 -0.40 -1.53
N PRO A 267 14.09 0.78 -1.73
CA PRO A 267 12.65 0.83 -1.88
C PRO A 267 12.27 0.41 -3.28
N THR A 268 11.37 -0.56 -3.39
CA THR A 268 10.79 -1.02 -4.65
C THR A 268 9.46 -0.33 -4.95
N VAL A 269 8.79 0.20 -3.92
CA VAL A 269 7.65 1.13 -4.07
C VAL A 269 7.95 2.40 -3.28
N ASN A 270 7.84 3.56 -3.94
CA ASN A 270 8.10 4.87 -3.34
C ASN A 270 6.89 5.79 -3.45
N PHE A 271 6.49 6.39 -2.33
CA PHE A 271 5.67 7.60 -2.33
C PHE A 271 6.58 8.80 -2.06
N LEU A 272 6.68 9.71 -3.02
CA LEU A 272 7.52 10.90 -2.98
C LEU A 272 6.62 12.13 -3.00
N VAL A 273 6.37 12.73 -1.84
CA VAL A 273 5.49 13.90 -1.70
C VAL A 273 6.33 15.13 -1.40
N ASN A 274 6.32 16.12 -2.29
CA ASN A 274 7.02 17.39 -2.06
C ASN A 274 6.28 18.30 -1.07
N GLY A 275 6.26 17.91 0.19
CA GLY A 275 5.63 18.67 1.27
C GLY A 275 4.97 17.77 2.30
N GLU A 276 3.88 18.24 2.88
CA GLU A 276 3.10 17.46 3.84
C GLU A 276 2.10 16.55 3.15
N LEU A 277 2.01 15.31 3.62
CA LEU A 277 0.95 14.38 3.25
C LEU A 277 -0.19 14.53 4.27
N HIS A 278 -1.39 14.87 3.81
CA HIS A 278 -2.55 14.95 4.69
C HIS A 278 -2.90 13.55 5.23
N GLY A 279 -2.92 12.54 4.36
CA GLY A 279 -2.99 11.15 4.81
C GLY A 279 -2.68 10.11 3.74
N LEU A 280 -2.22 8.94 4.22
CA LEU A 280 -2.10 7.70 3.46
C LEU A 280 -2.99 6.65 4.13
N GLU A 281 -3.97 6.16 3.37
CA GLU A 281 -4.84 5.07 3.80
C GLU A 281 -4.68 3.88 2.86
N ILE A 282 -4.17 2.77 3.39
CA ILE A 282 -4.04 1.51 2.68
C ILE A 282 -4.88 0.42 3.36
N VAL A 283 -5.33 -0.58 2.62
CA VAL A 283 -5.78 -1.84 3.23
C VAL A 283 -4.56 -2.63 3.69
N SER A 284 -3.62 -2.98 2.81
CA SER A 284 -2.45 -3.80 3.15
C SER A 284 -1.19 -3.46 2.37
N SER A 285 -0.03 -3.90 2.87
CA SER A 285 1.23 -3.95 2.10
C SER A 285 1.93 -5.26 2.43
N THR A 286 2.05 -6.15 1.44
CA THR A 286 2.63 -7.51 1.58
C THR A 286 3.18 -7.96 0.23
N GLN A 287 3.96 -9.05 0.19
CA GLN A 287 4.18 -9.74 -1.08
C GLN A 287 2.90 -10.43 -1.58
N HIS A 288 2.83 -10.60 -2.89
CA HIS A 288 1.92 -11.52 -3.56
C HIS A 288 2.63 -12.87 -3.81
N PRO A 289 1.93 -14.02 -3.72
CA PRO A 289 2.49 -15.29 -4.18
C PRO A 289 2.95 -15.16 -5.64
N TYR A 290 4.22 -15.47 -5.91
CA TYR A 290 4.75 -15.52 -7.27
C TYR A 290 4.90 -16.99 -7.70
N VAL A 291 4.44 -17.28 -8.91
CA VAL A 291 4.67 -18.55 -9.59
C VAL A 291 5.32 -18.20 -10.92
N ASP A 292 6.49 -18.77 -11.18
CA ASP A 292 7.22 -18.56 -12.43
C ASP A 292 6.34 -18.96 -13.64
N PRO A 293 6.07 -18.05 -14.60
CA PRO A 293 5.33 -18.35 -15.83
C PRO A 293 5.95 -19.48 -16.67
N ALA A 294 7.26 -19.70 -16.62
CA ALA A 294 7.91 -20.83 -17.30
C ALA A 294 7.47 -22.18 -16.72
N GLN A 295 7.07 -22.21 -15.44
CA GLN A 295 6.44 -23.39 -14.83
C GLN A 295 4.96 -23.54 -15.17
N GLN A 296 4.28 -22.45 -15.58
CA GLN A 296 2.90 -22.52 -16.11
C GLN A 296 2.84 -22.88 -17.61
N LEU A 297 3.85 -22.49 -18.39
CA LEU A 297 3.96 -22.82 -19.82
C LEU A 297 4.26 -24.31 -20.08
N ASN A 298 4.77 -25.04 -19.08
CA ASN A 298 4.80 -26.50 -19.08
C ASN A 298 3.45 -27.12 -18.68
N GLY A 299 2.35 -26.57 -19.18
CA GLY A 299 1.01 -27.19 -19.18
C GLY A 299 0.95 -28.56 -19.86
N VAL A 300 2.08 -29.04 -20.40
CA VAL A 300 2.36 -30.41 -20.81
C VAL A 300 3.80 -30.75 -20.44
N GLN A 301 4.13 -30.88 -19.15
CA GLN A 301 5.15 -31.88 -18.82
C GLN A 301 4.46 -33.22 -18.97
N THR A 302 4.74 -33.91 -20.08
CA THR A 302 4.38 -35.32 -20.27
C THR A 302 5.18 -36.11 -19.22
N ILE A 303 4.77 -36.06 -17.95
CA ILE A 303 5.19 -37.04 -16.96
C ILE A 303 4.44 -38.31 -17.34
N ARG A 304 4.99 -39.06 -18.31
CA ARG A 304 4.76 -40.51 -18.36
C ARG A 304 5.44 -41.10 -17.13
N GLY A 305 4.76 -41.01 -16.00
CA GLY A 305 4.90 -41.98 -14.92
C GLY A 305 4.06 -43.23 -15.25
N PRO A 306 4.40 -44.40 -14.70
CA PRO A 306 3.65 -45.63 -14.92
C PRO A 306 2.16 -45.45 -14.55
N ILE A 307 1.33 -46.19 -15.28
CA ILE A 307 -0.13 -46.16 -15.32
C ILE A 307 -0.77 -46.18 -13.92
N GLY A 308 -1.60 -45.17 -13.62
CA GLY A 308 -2.59 -45.19 -12.53
C GLY A 308 -2.39 -44.15 -11.42
N GLY A 309 -3.00 -42.96 -11.56
CA GLY A 309 -3.12 -41.95 -10.49
C GLY A 309 -3.68 -40.60 -11.00
N PRO A 310 -4.58 -39.92 -10.27
CA PRO A 310 -5.50 -38.94 -10.85
C PRO A 310 -4.90 -37.54 -11.04
N THR A 311 -5.37 -36.90 -12.10
CA THR A 311 -5.09 -35.52 -12.54
C THR A 311 -5.63 -34.48 -11.54
N LEU A 312 -4.79 -33.56 -11.06
CA LEU A 312 -5.24 -32.39 -10.30
C LEU A 312 -5.58 -31.23 -11.25
N ARG A 313 -6.88 -31.04 -11.46
CA ARG A 313 -7.49 -29.82 -12.02
C ARG A 313 -7.57 -28.75 -10.93
N TYR A 314 -7.30 -27.49 -11.31
CA TYR A 314 -7.59 -26.30 -10.52
C TYR A 314 -9.02 -26.35 -9.97
N THR A 315 -9.18 -26.22 -8.65
CA THR A 315 -10.48 -25.95 -8.04
C THR A 315 -10.40 -24.89 -6.94
N ASN A 316 -11.50 -24.15 -6.90
CA ASN A 316 -11.86 -22.97 -6.13
C ASN A 316 -11.54 -23.03 -4.62
N SER A 317 -11.38 -21.87 -3.99
CA SER A 317 -10.86 -21.64 -2.63
C SER A 317 -11.71 -22.10 -1.42
N THR A 318 -12.58 -23.11 -1.56
CA THR A 318 -13.55 -23.45 -0.49
C THR A 318 -13.54 -24.88 0.07
N LEU A 319 -12.65 -25.79 -0.31
CA LEU A 319 -12.54 -27.09 0.40
C LEU A 319 -11.11 -27.63 0.41
N SER A 320 -10.50 -27.77 1.61
CA SER A 320 -9.33 -28.63 1.82
C SER A 320 -9.66 -30.09 1.51
N PRO A 321 -8.69 -30.88 1.05
CA PRO A 321 -8.09 -31.84 1.98
C PRO A 321 -6.57 -31.97 1.87
N ILE A 322 -6.01 -32.41 3.00
CA ILE A 322 -4.62 -32.71 3.30
C ILE A 322 -4.09 -33.79 2.35
N ALA A 323 -2.92 -33.57 1.74
CA ALA A 323 -2.14 -34.61 1.07
C ALA A 323 -0.75 -34.72 1.72
N SER A 324 -0.32 -35.97 1.87
CA SER A 324 0.71 -36.45 2.78
C SER A 324 2.12 -35.94 2.48
N ALA A 325 2.83 -35.62 3.56
CA ALA A 325 4.22 -35.21 3.57
C ALA A 325 5.16 -36.34 3.13
N GLY A 326 6.09 -36.00 2.24
CA GLY A 326 7.28 -36.82 2.00
C GLY A 326 7.40 -37.39 0.61
N THR A 327 7.47 -36.52 -0.42
CA THR A 327 8.47 -36.61 -1.50
C THR A 327 8.23 -35.47 -2.50
N GLN A 328 9.34 -34.79 -2.89
CA GLN A 328 9.46 -33.78 -3.96
C GLN A 328 9.29 -32.30 -3.52
N TYR A 329 10.29 -31.77 -2.80
CA TYR A 329 10.46 -30.33 -2.58
C TYR A 329 11.38 -29.72 -3.64
N GLN A 330 10.86 -29.47 -4.85
CA GLN A 330 11.33 -28.32 -5.63
C GLN A 330 10.35 -27.20 -5.32
N PHE A 331 10.73 -26.31 -4.40
CA PHE A 331 9.93 -25.14 -4.09
C PHE A 331 9.92 -24.22 -5.32
N PRO A 332 8.77 -23.61 -5.68
CA PRO A 332 8.77 -22.50 -6.63
C PRO A 332 9.73 -21.42 -6.13
N ILE A 333 10.39 -20.68 -7.01
CA ILE A 333 11.22 -19.52 -6.63
C ILE A 333 10.32 -18.56 -5.83
N VAL A 334 10.48 -18.51 -4.51
CA VAL A 334 9.65 -17.68 -3.65
C VAL A 334 10.32 -16.33 -3.43
N GLY A 335 9.58 -15.25 -3.65
CA GLY A 335 10.06 -13.90 -3.39
C GLY A 335 9.95 -13.45 -1.93
N THR A 336 10.66 -12.37 -1.61
CA THR A 336 10.51 -11.59 -0.37
C THR A 336 9.55 -10.43 -0.54
N THR A 337 9.13 -9.83 0.58
CA THR A 337 8.39 -8.57 0.54
C THR A 337 9.36 -7.41 0.38
N GLY A 338 9.26 -6.71 -0.75
CA GLY A 338 10.04 -5.51 -1.01
C GLY A 338 9.69 -4.37 -0.05
N ARG A 339 10.48 -3.30 -0.08
CA ARG A 339 10.27 -2.16 0.82
C ARG A 339 9.35 -1.12 0.20
N THR A 340 8.28 -0.79 0.92
CA THR A 340 7.40 0.34 0.61
C THR A 340 7.86 1.57 1.41
N ALA A 341 8.38 2.60 0.74
CA ALA A 341 8.86 3.82 1.39
C ALA A 341 7.90 4.99 1.17
N VAL A 342 7.49 5.63 2.28
CA VAL A 342 6.66 6.84 2.27
C VAL A 342 7.53 8.03 2.66
N ARG A 343 7.79 8.91 1.70
CA ARG A 343 8.68 10.06 1.85
C ARG A 343 7.91 11.37 1.75
N ALA A 344 7.87 12.08 2.87
CA ALA A 344 7.20 13.38 2.98
C ALA A 344 7.90 14.27 4.01
N THR A 345 7.58 15.56 4.03
CA THR A 345 8.04 16.46 5.10
C THR A 345 7.39 16.11 6.44
N GLY A 346 6.09 15.80 6.43
CA GLY A 346 5.30 15.41 7.59
C GLY A 346 4.02 14.69 7.16
N ILE A 347 3.43 13.91 8.06
CA ILE A 347 2.24 13.10 7.75
C ILE A 347 1.14 13.40 8.77
N GLY A 348 -0.04 13.80 8.27
CA GLY A 348 -1.22 13.94 9.11
C GLY A 348 -1.68 12.58 9.65
N GLN A 349 -2.07 11.68 8.75
CA GLN A 349 -2.58 10.36 9.12
C GLN A 349 -1.96 9.25 8.28
N LEU A 350 -1.37 8.25 8.95
CA LEU A 350 -0.96 6.99 8.33
C LEU A 350 -1.89 5.87 8.84
N LYS A 351 -2.56 5.16 7.95
CA LYS A 351 -3.55 4.15 8.33
C LYS A 351 -3.48 2.91 7.46
N SER A 352 -3.44 1.75 8.09
CA SER A 352 -3.71 0.46 7.46
C SER A 352 -4.98 -0.17 8.02
N LYS A 353 -5.79 -0.81 7.17
CA LYS A 353 -6.94 -1.62 7.61
C LYS A 353 -6.52 -3.04 7.99
N ALA A 354 -5.55 -3.61 7.28
CA ALA A 354 -4.99 -4.93 7.43
C ALA A 354 -3.48 -4.85 7.72
N GLY A 355 -2.75 -5.94 7.46
CA GLY A 355 -1.35 -6.09 7.80
C GLY A 355 -0.46 -5.22 6.91
N VAL A 356 0.65 -4.76 7.48
CA VAL A 356 1.70 -4.09 6.72
C VAL A 356 3.02 -4.78 7.03
N THR A 357 3.79 -5.01 5.97
CA THR A 357 5.11 -5.62 6.03
C THR A 357 6.08 -4.74 5.25
N ASN A 358 7.23 -4.47 5.86
CA ASN A 358 8.35 -3.73 5.27
C ASN A 358 7.96 -2.33 4.76
N VAL A 359 7.23 -1.58 5.61
CA VAL A 359 6.79 -0.21 5.33
C VAL A 359 7.64 0.76 6.13
N THR A 360 8.18 1.79 5.47
CA THR A 360 8.89 2.89 6.13
C THR A 360 8.23 4.24 5.88
N ALA A 361 8.27 5.12 6.87
CA ALA A 361 7.86 6.51 6.74
C ALA A 361 8.96 7.44 7.25
N SER A 362 9.45 8.30 6.38
CA SER A 362 10.60 9.20 6.64
C SER A 362 10.51 10.44 5.74
N ARG A 363 11.45 11.37 5.92
CA ARG A 363 11.70 12.48 4.99
C ARG A 363 12.82 12.13 4.01
N GLY A 364 13.90 11.55 4.53
CA GLY A 364 15.05 11.10 3.77
C GLY A 364 14.79 9.81 3.00
N ALA A 365 15.63 9.53 2.00
CA ALA A 365 15.62 8.27 1.24
C ALA A 365 16.00 7.07 2.09
N VAL A 366 16.90 7.28 3.05
CA VAL A 366 17.29 6.27 4.03
C VAL A 366 16.77 6.71 5.40
N PRO A 367 15.90 5.93 6.05
CA PRO A 367 15.36 6.28 7.35
C PRO A 367 16.42 6.10 8.45
N PHE A 368 16.22 6.78 9.57
CA PHE A 368 16.97 6.66 10.82
C PHE A 368 18.46 6.99 10.76
N GLN A 369 18.93 7.66 9.71
CA GLN A 369 20.34 8.01 9.56
C GLN A 369 20.76 9.19 10.46
N ASN A 370 19.94 10.24 10.54
CA ASN A 370 20.31 11.48 11.22
C ASN A 370 19.08 12.32 11.58
N GLY A 371 19.27 13.50 12.19
CA GLY A 371 18.16 14.40 12.53
C GLY A 371 17.36 14.93 11.34
N PHE A 372 17.86 14.79 10.10
CA PHE A 372 17.20 15.27 8.90
C PHE A 372 16.44 14.16 8.14
N SER A 373 16.72 12.89 8.43
CA SER A 373 16.01 11.76 7.79
C SER A 373 14.56 11.65 8.24
N GLY A 374 14.22 12.11 9.45
CA GLY A 374 12.90 11.95 10.03
C GLY A 374 11.84 12.97 9.61
N LEU A 375 10.57 12.54 9.65
CA LEU A 375 9.39 13.40 9.48
C LEU A 375 9.37 14.54 10.51
N SER A 376 8.87 15.72 10.12
CA SER A 376 8.67 16.88 10.99
C SER A 376 7.54 16.67 12.00
N HIS A 377 6.56 15.82 11.66
CA HIS A 377 5.53 15.30 12.54
C HIS A 377 4.85 14.08 11.92
N LEU A 378 4.22 13.29 12.80
CA LEU A 378 3.26 12.25 12.44
C LEU A 378 2.06 12.35 13.40
N ARG A 379 0.94 12.94 12.98
CA ARG A 379 -0.14 13.23 13.94
C ARG A 379 -0.80 11.95 14.45
N LYS A 380 -1.12 11.02 13.55
CA LYS A 380 -1.74 9.73 13.92
C LYS A 380 -1.22 8.60 13.02
N ALA A 381 -0.85 7.49 13.64
CA ALA A 381 -0.62 6.23 12.94
C ALA A 381 -1.52 5.13 13.54
N SER A 382 -2.24 4.40 12.68
CA SER A 382 -3.13 3.32 13.10
C SER A 382 -3.02 2.12 12.17
N PHE A 383 -2.65 0.96 12.73
CA PHE A 383 -2.52 -0.29 11.99
C PHE A 383 -3.59 -1.27 12.44
N GLY A 384 -4.36 -1.77 11.47
CA GLY A 384 -5.56 -2.57 11.72
C GLY A 384 -5.29 -4.05 11.98
N ALA A 385 -4.19 -4.58 11.45
CA ALA A 385 -3.65 -5.90 11.76
C ALA A 385 -2.15 -5.81 12.09
N ASN A 386 -1.42 -6.93 12.02
CA ASN A 386 -0.01 -6.99 12.39
C ASN A 386 0.81 -6.02 11.55
N ALA A 387 1.56 -5.15 12.23
CA ALA A 387 2.53 -4.28 11.58
C ALA A 387 3.90 -4.91 11.79
N ASP A 388 4.38 -5.64 10.78
CA ASP A 388 5.71 -6.24 10.79
C ASP A 388 6.69 -5.37 10.01
N ALA A 389 7.94 -5.37 10.44
CA ALA A 389 9.00 -4.64 9.77
C ALA A 389 8.69 -3.14 9.55
N LEU A 390 7.91 -2.54 10.46
CA LEU A 390 7.44 -1.15 10.33
C LEU A 390 8.51 -0.18 10.85
N GLY A 391 8.94 0.74 9.97
CA GLY A 391 9.83 1.85 10.32
C GLY A 391 9.13 3.21 10.32
N LEU A 392 9.01 3.86 11.47
CA LEU A 392 8.54 5.24 11.57
C LEU A 392 9.69 6.15 12.04
N ASP A 393 10.36 6.81 11.10
CA ASP A 393 11.42 7.76 11.39
C ASP A 393 10.85 9.18 11.52
N VAL A 394 10.70 9.65 12.76
CA VAL A 394 10.10 10.95 13.06
C VAL A 394 11.08 11.75 13.90
N ASN A 395 11.58 12.88 13.38
CA ASN A 395 12.30 13.86 14.18
C ASN A 395 11.30 14.82 14.89
N GLY A 396 10.04 14.78 14.50
CA GLY A 396 8.96 15.54 15.10
C GLY A 396 8.30 14.94 16.34
N ARG A 397 7.09 15.44 16.58
CA ARG A 397 6.13 14.80 17.49
C ARG A 397 5.34 13.73 16.75
N ILE A 398 5.17 12.58 17.42
CA ILE A 398 4.11 11.63 17.12
C ILE A 398 2.91 11.90 18.05
N GLY A 399 1.74 12.14 17.49
CA GLY A 399 0.53 12.40 18.29
C GLY A 399 -0.01 11.13 18.94
N SER A 400 -0.28 10.09 18.14
CA SER A 400 -0.79 8.80 18.62
C SER A 400 -0.35 7.64 17.73
N LEU A 401 0.08 6.54 18.38
CA LEU A 401 0.33 5.24 17.78
C LEU A 401 -0.71 4.24 18.24
N LYS A 402 -1.37 3.56 17.30
CA LYS A 402 -2.36 2.53 17.58
C LYS A 402 -2.09 1.29 16.74
N PHE A 403 -1.72 0.20 17.39
CA PHE A 403 -1.57 -1.12 16.81
C PHE A 403 -2.74 -1.98 17.30
N LYS A 404 -3.64 -2.36 16.40
CA LYS A 404 -4.81 -3.20 16.75
C LYS A 404 -4.47 -4.69 16.83
N LYS A 405 -3.39 -5.12 16.18
CA LYS A 405 -2.74 -6.41 16.36
C LYS A 405 -1.24 -6.14 16.25
N GLY A 406 -0.47 -6.30 17.32
CA GLY A 406 1.00 -6.38 17.28
C GLY A 406 1.82 -5.23 16.69
N LEU A 407 3.05 -5.08 17.15
CA LEU A 407 4.15 -4.51 16.37
C LEU A 407 5.28 -5.54 16.35
N GLY A 408 5.72 -5.89 15.13
CA GLY A 408 6.61 -7.02 14.85
C GLY A 408 5.88 -8.35 14.70
N SER A 409 6.55 -9.32 14.09
CA SER A 409 6.02 -10.67 13.89
C SER A 409 6.34 -11.60 15.08
N PRO A 410 5.34 -12.26 15.70
CA PRO A 410 5.56 -13.30 16.71
C PRO A 410 6.01 -14.65 16.12
N VAL A 411 6.12 -14.77 14.79
CA VAL A 411 6.30 -16.05 14.08
C VAL A 411 7.77 -16.54 14.07
N GLY A 412 8.71 -15.74 14.60
CA GLY A 412 10.14 -16.04 14.57
C GLY A 412 10.71 -16.94 15.68
N ASN A 413 9.89 -17.70 16.43
CA ASN A 413 10.44 -18.58 17.48
C ASN A 413 9.92 -20.04 17.52
N SER A 414 9.00 -20.42 16.62
CA SER A 414 8.61 -21.81 16.34
C SER A 414 7.43 -21.78 15.37
N ALA A 415 7.62 -22.27 14.14
CA ALA A 415 6.51 -22.41 13.19
C ALA A 415 5.53 -23.46 13.71
N SER A 416 4.28 -23.07 13.93
CA SER A 416 3.20 -24.03 14.20
C SER A 416 2.86 -24.78 12.91
N ALA A 417 2.47 -26.06 13.01
CA ALA A 417 2.09 -26.89 11.86
C ALA A 417 0.98 -26.31 10.96
N THR A 418 0.22 -25.30 11.44
CA THR A 418 -0.77 -24.55 10.64
C THR A 418 -0.15 -23.49 9.71
N GLN A 419 1.17 -23.27 9.76
CA GLN A 419 1.90 -22.29 8.95
C GLN A 419 2.72 -22.90 7.81
N LEU A 420 2.52 -24.20 7.52
CA LEU A 420 2.98 -24.81 6.28
C LEU A 420 2.38 -24.04 5.09
N GLY A 421 3.22 -23.32 4.35
CA GLY A 421 2.84 -22.51 3.17
C GLY A 421 3.12 -21.00 3.28
N ILE A 422 3.62 -20.49 4.41
CA ILE A 422 4.16 -19.12 4.50
C ILE A 422 5.67 -19.17 4.15
N PRO A 423 6.15 -18.42 3.14
CA PRO A 423 7.55 -18.44 2.74
C PRO A 423 8.51 -17.99 3.84
N GLU A 424 9.61 -18.73 3.98
CA GLU A 424 10.79 -18.36 4.76
C GLU A 424 11.38 -17.08 4.11
N GLY A 425 11.29 -15.92 4.78
CA GLY A 425 11.66 -14.61 4.18
C GLY A 425 10.56 -13.53 4.23
N GLN A 426 9.36 -13.83 4.73
CA GLN A 426 8.31 -12.82 4.98
C GLN A 426 8.54 -11.93 6.21
N THR A 427 9.67 -12.08 6.91
CA THR A 427 9.89 -11.48 8.24
C THR A 427 10.97 -10.40 8.22
N GLY A 428 10.62 -9.19 8.67
CA GLY A 428 11.56 -8.15 9.13
C GLY A 428 12.04 -7.14 8.08
N TYR A 429 12.52 -5.97 8.55
CA TYR A 429 13.23 -4.93 7.79
C TYR A 429 14.44 -4.48 8.62
N PRO A 430 15.70 -4.65 8.17
CA PRO A 430 16.85 -4.14 8.88
C PRO A 430 17.12 -2.70 8.45
N ALA A 431 16.25 -1.75 8.78
CA ALA A 431 16.85 -0.46 9.16
C ALA A 431 17.53 -0.70 10.49
N ALA A 432 18.86 -0.79 10.48
CA ALA A 432 19.71 -1.03 11.64
C ALA A 432 19.60 -2.44 12.28
N GLY A 433 19.19 -3.47 11.52
CA GLY A 433 19.21 -4.87 11.99
C GLY A 433 18.00 -5.32 12.84
N LEU A 434 16.82 -4.72 12.65
CA LEU A 434 15.68 -4.88 13.56
C LEU A 434 14.53 -5.71 12.96
N GLN A 435 14.22 -6.86 13.54
CA GLN A 435 13.28 -7.82 12.93
C GLN A 435 11.78 -7.50 13.10
N GLY A 436 11.37 -6.59 14.00
CA GLY A 436 9.95 -6.35 14.28
C GLY A 436 9.42 -4.96 13.92
N GLY A 437 10.08 -3.91 14.41
CA GLY A 437 9.71 -2.54 14.04
C GLY A 437 10.43 -1.49 14.88
N LEU A 438 10.63 -0.31 14.30
CA LEU A 438 11.31 0.80 14.93
C LEU A 438 10.48 2.07 14.79
N VAL A 439 10.21 2.72 15.91
CA VAL A 439 9.56 4.03 15.94
C VAL A 439 10.45 5.01 16.69
N THR A 440 10.88 6.07 16.03
CA THR A 440 11.65 7.18 16.62
C THR A 440 10.79 8.44 16.64
N ALA A 441 10.95 9.28 17.67
CA ALA A 441 10.24 10.55 17.80
C ALA A 441 10.96 11.50 18.76
N ASN A 442 10.81 12.82 18.60
CA ASN A 442 11.17 13.74 19.67
C ASN A 442 10.17 13.72 20.83
N ARG A 443 8.90 13.39 20.56
CA ARG A 443 7.87 13.18 21.58
C ARG A 443 6.79 12.26 21.07
N ILE A 444 6.32 11.33 21.91
CA ILE A 444 5.17 10.46 21.58
C ILE A 444 4.03 10.77 22.55
N GLY A 445 2.87 11.17 22.03
CA GLY A 445 1.71 11.54 22.86
C GLY A 445 1.02 10.32 23.47
N ARG A 446 0.77 9.29 22.68
CA ARG A 446 0.07 8.07 23.11
C ARG A 446 0.56 6.85 22.34
N VAL A 447 0.68 5.73 23.04
CA VAL A 447 0.96 4.41 22.48
C VAL A 447 -0.12 3.43 22.94
N ASN A 448 -0.74 2.72 22.01
CA ASN A 448 -1.68 1.65 22.31
C ASN A 448 -1.40 0.44 21.43
N VAL A 449 -0.93 -0.64 22.04
CA VAL A 449 -0.61 -1.90 21.38
C VAL A 449 -1.57 -2.97 21.91
N GLN A 450 -2.19 -3.71 21.00
CA GLN A 450 -3.04 -4.86 21.27
C GLN A 450 -2.31 -6.14 20.84
N PRO A 451 -2.72 -7.31 21.34
CA PRO A 451 -1.99 -8.54 21.04
C PRO A 451 -2.12 -8.90 19.55
N ALA A 452 -1.02 -9.37 18.96
CA ALA A 452 -0.91 -9.85 17.58
C ALA A 452 -1.67 -11.17 17.40
N ASN A 453 -1.56 -12.05 18.39
CA ASN A 453 -2.14 -13.37 18.46
C ASN A 453 -2.85 -13.60 19.80
N THR A 454 -3.63 -14.67 19.89
CA THR A 454 -4.17 -15.19 21.14
C THR A 454 -3.40 -16.46 21.48
N GLU A 455 -2.96 -16.57 22.73
CA GLU A 455 -2.36 -17.80 23.25
C GLU A 455 -3.42 -18.59 23.99
N LEU A 456 -3.43 -19.90 23.80
CA LEU A 456 -4.32 -20.80 24.51
C LEU A 456 -3.58 -21.29 25.76
N GLN A 457 -4.02 -20.86 26.93
CA GLN A 457 -3.44 -21.30 28.20
C GLN A 457 -4.33 -22.36 28.84
N THR A 458 -3.69 -23.39 29.40
CA THR A 458 -4.36 -24.32 30.31
C THR A 458 -4.46 -23.68 31.71
N SER A 459 -5.47 -24.06 32.48
CA SER A 459 -5.56 -23.64 33.88
C SER A 459 -4.32 -24.07 34.65
N SER A 460 -3.77 -23.19 35.50
CA SER A 460 -2.66 -23.51 36.41
C SER A 460 -3.02 -24.62 37.42
N ASN A 461 -4.31 -24.86 37.63
CA ASN A 461 -4.82 -26.03 38.31
C ASN A 461 -5.93 -26.68 37.44
N PRO A 462 -5.64 -27.80 36.75
CA PRO A 462 -6.64 -28.47 35.91
C PRO A 462 -7.82 -29.00 36.72
N ASP A 463 -7.62 -29.34 37.99
CA ASP A 463 -8.64 -29.97 38.85
C ASP A 463 -9.76 -28.98 39.25
N PHE A 464 -9.45 -27.68 39.33
CA PHE A 464 -10.44 -26.64 39.70
C PHE A 464 -11.43 -26.30 38.58
N VAL A 465 -11.10 -26.60 37.33
CA VAL A 465 -11.93 -26.28 36.15
C VAL A 465 -12.64 -27.53 35.60
N GLN A 466 -12.16 -28.72 35.95
CA GLN A 466 -12.75 -30.00 35.53
C GLN A 466 -14.09 -30.36 36.20
N LEU A 467 -14.69 -29.45 36.98
CA LEU A 467 -15.97 -29.65 37.68
C LEU A 467 -17.15 -30.06 36.76
N ASN A 468 -17.08 -29.85 35.44
CA ASN A 468 -18.17 -30.18 34.52
C ASN A 468 -17.91 -31.32 33.51
N ARG A 469 -16.66 -31.75 33.24
CA ARG A 469 -16.33 -32.96 32.45
C ARG A 469 -14.89 -33.42 32.74
N GLN A 470 -14.74 -34.60 33.33
CA GLN A 470 -13.44 -35.28 33.45
C GLN A 470 -12.93 -35.69 32.06
N GLY A 471 -11.63 -35.46 31.79
CA GLY A 471 -10.94 -35.97 30.60
C GLY A 471 -10.69 -35.01 29.44
N TYR A 472 -11.12 -33.74 29.50
CA TYR A 472 -10.87 -32.73 28.45
C TYR A 472 -10.07 -31.54 28.97
N ILE A 473 -8.93 -31.23 28.32
CA ILE A 473 -8.15 -30.02 28.60
C ILE A 473 -8.95 -28.81 28.13
N THR A 474 -9.37 -27.96 29.07
CA THR A 474 -10.03 -26.69 28.74
C THR A 474 -8.97 -25.62 28.54
N TYR A 475 -8.91 -25.06 27.34
CA TYR A 475 -8.03 -23.95 26.99
C TYR A 475 -8.78 -22.62 27.13
N PHE A 476 -8.13 -21.64 27.74
CA PHE A 476 -8.65 -20.28 27.84
C PHE A 476 -7.84 -19.35 26.94
N PRO A 477 -8.51 -18.52 26.10
CA PRO A 477 -7.81 -17.55 25.28
C PRO A 477 -7.22 -16.43 26.16
N HIS A 478 -5.90 -16.29 26.12
CA HIS A 478 -5.15 -15.20 26.73
C HIS A 478 -4.55 -14.29 25.65
N PRO A 479 -4.37 -12.98 25.90
CA PRO A 479 -3.59 -12.12 25.01
C PRO A 479 -2.18 -12.68 24.79
N GLY A 480 -1.81 -12.97 23.54
CA GLY A 480 -0.46 -13.41 23.17
C GLY A 480 0.53 -12.25 23.06
N ASN A 481 1.47 -12.33 22.13
CA ASN A 481 2.50 -11.32 21.92
C ASN A 481 1.93 -9.98 21.39
N ALA A 482 2.36 -8.86 21.96
CA ALA A 482 1.96 -7.51 21.57
C ALA A 482 3.10 -6.74 20.90
N LEU A 483 4.32 -6.90 21.40
CA LEU A 483 5.53 -6.31 20.84
C LEU A 483 6.54 -7.45 20.67
N THR A 484 7.05 -7.64 19.47
CA THR A 484 8.07 -8.66 19.20
C THR A 484 9.21 -8.02 18.43
N SER A 485 10.44 -8.10 18.96
CA SER A 485 11.63 -7.53 18.31
C SER A 485 11.43 -6.08 17.86
N ALA A 486 10.75 -5.28 18.69
CA ALA A 486 10.31 -3.93 18.36
C ALA A 486 10.83 -2.86 19.34
N ALA A 487 11.15 -1.68 18.83
CA ALA A 487 11.58 -0.54 19.64
C ALA A 487 10.71 0.70 19.39
N ILE A 488 10.19 1.29 20.47
CA ILE A 488 9.49 2.57 20.45
C ILE A 488 10.29 3.55 21.31
N VAL A 489 11.01 4.44 20.65
CA VAL A 489 11.95 5.34 21.31
C VAL A 489 11.55 6.80 21.13
N SER A 490 11.83 7.61 22.14
CA SER A 490 11.67 9.04 22.06
C SER A 490 12.81 9.81 22.72
N ALA A 491 13.32 10.84 22.05
CA ALA A 491 14.34 11.73 22.61
C ALA A 491 13.81 12.50 23.83
N GLY A 492 12.52 12.82 23.85
CA GLY A 492 11.82 13.39 24.98
C GLY A 492 10.97 12.37 25.71
N SER A 493 9.70 12.69 25.92
CA SER A 493 8.77 11.89 26.71
C SER A 493 7.82 11.06 25.86
N ILE A 494 7.39 9.92 26.41
CA ILE A 494 6.31 9.08 25.90
C ILE A 494 5.13 9.21 26.87
N GLY A 495 3.97 9.63 26.37
CA GLY A 495 2.78 9.86 27.18
C GLY A 495 2.08 8.56 27.59
N LYS A 496 0.75 8.52 27.41
CA LYS A 496 -0.05 7.36 27.84
C LYS A 496 0.33 6.13 27.00
N THR A 497 0.82 5.09 27.66
CA THR A 497 1.26 3.84 27.02
C THR A 497 0.40 2.70 27.54
N ARG A 498 -0.27 1.99 26.64
CA ARG A 498 -1.00 0.77 26.95
C ARG A 498 -0.49 -0.36 26.05
N VAL A 499 -0.08 -1.46 26.66
CA VAL A 499 0.30 -2.70 25.98
C VAL A 499 -0.58 -3.81 26.56
N VAL A 500 -1.25 -4.56 25.71
CA VAL A 500 -2.05 -5.73 26.08
C VAL A 500 -1.45 -6.91 25.33
N GLY A 501 -0.99 -7.92 26.07
CA GLY A 501 -0.17 -9.01 25.57
C GLY A 501 1.31 -8.91 25.99
N THR A 502 2.05 -9.96 25.70
CA THR A 502 3.46 -10.13 26.07
C THR A 502 4.38 -9.27 25.20
N THR A 503 5.40 -8.69 25.82
CA THR A 503 6.47 -7.95 25.14
C THR A 503 7.70 -8.83 25.07
N VAL A 504 8.11 -9.24 23.87
CA VAL A 504 9.25 -10.13 23.62
C VAL A 504 10.36 -9.36 22.91
N ASN A 505 11.59 -9.41 23.45
CA ASN A 505 12.78 -8.80 22.85
C ASN A 505 12.53 -7.34 22.41
N SER A 506 11.84 -6.55 23.22
CA SER A 506 11.30 -5.26 22.78
C SER A 506 11.53 -4.16 23.79
N GLU A 507 11.64 -2.92 23.32
CA GLU A 507 12.01 -1.79 24.16
C GLU A 507 11.13 -0.55 23.94
N ILE A 508 10.62 0.03 25.03
CA ILE A 508 9.98 1.34 25.04
C ILE A 508 10.87 2.29 25.83
N LYS A 509 11.46 3.29 25.18
CA LYS A 509 12.49 4.14 25.79
C LYS A 509 12.25 5.64 25.61
N GLY A 510 12.05 6.34 26.72
CA GLY A 510 12.04 7.82 26.76
C GLY A 510 13.40 8.40 27.11
N GLY A 511 13.67 9.64 26.68
CA GLY A 511 14.95 10.33 26.91
C GLY A 511 16.09 9.81 26.03
N PHE A 512 15.77 9.12 24.93
CA PHE A 512 16.71 8.43 24.06
C PHE A 512 16.67 8.98 22.64
N HIS A 513 17.74 9.67 22.26
CA HIS A 513 17.94 10.25 20.96
C HIS A 513 18.57 9.22 20.01
N TYR A 514 17.71 8.53 19.25
CA TYR A 514 18.13 7.45 18.33
C TYR A 514 19.21 7.87 17.33
N PRO A 515 19.14 9.04 16.66
CA PRO A 515 20.18 9.42 15.71
C PRO A 515 21.57 9.53 16.33
N SER A 516 21.67 9.97 17.60
CA SER A 516 22.97 9.98 18.30
C SER A 516 23.46 8.55 18.57
N PHE A 517 22.57 7.66 18.98
CA PHE A 517 22.90 6.25 19.18
C PHE A 517 23.38 5.58 17.89
N ALA A 518 22.68 5.80 16.77
CA ALA A 518 23.08 5.28 15.46
C ALA A 518 24.46 5.79 15.01
N ALA A 519 24.85 7.00 15.43
CA ALA A 519 26.18 7.57 15.18
C ALA A 519 27.26 7.08 16.17
N GLY A 520 26.99 6.07 17.00
CA GLY A 520 27.91 5.58 18.03
C GLY A 520 28.06 6.50 19.24
N LEU A 521 27.27 7.57 19.31
CA LEU A 521 27.25 8.48 20.44
C LEU A 521 26.26 8.02 21.50
N GLU A 522 26.42 8.57 22.69
CA GLU A 522 25.54 8.25 23.77
C GLU A 522 24.13 8.85 23.57
N GLY A 523 23.13 8.00 23.35
CA GLY A 523 21.76 8.43 23.02
C GLY A 523 20.91 8.88 24.22
N THR A 524 21.31 8.57 25.47
CA THR A 524 20.46 8.79 26.66
C THR A 524 20.78 10.11 27.36
N ARG A 525 20.19 11.22 26.87
CA ARG A 525 20.65 12.57 27.22
C ARG A 525 19.66 13.41 28.02
N SER A 526 18.36 13.26 27.78
CA SER A 526 17.38 14.27 28.19
C SER A 526 16.49 13.81 29.34
N PRO A 527 16.05 14.71 30.22
CA PRO A 527 14.95 14.42 31.14
C PRO A 527 13.74 13.91 30.37
N SER A 528 13.12 12.85 30.88
CA SER A 528 11.98 12.25 30.21
C SER A 528 10.97 11.66 31.18
N LYS A 529 9.75 11.50 30.69
CA LYS A 529 8.70 10.73 31.34
C LYS A 529 8.19 9.66 30.39
N VAL A 530 8.00 8.46 30.90
CA VAL A 530 7.20 7.43 30.24
C VAL A 530 5.97 7.16 31.10
N GLY A 531 4.79 7.54 30.61
CA GLY A 531 3.53 7.14 31.22
C GLY A 531 2.47 8.22 31.42
N PRO A 532 1.26 7.80 31.88
CA PRO A 532 1.00 6.54 32.57
C PRO A 532 1.13 5.30 31.67
N VAL A 533 1.88 4.31 32.15
CA VAL A 533 2.10 3.00 31.52
C VAL A 533 1.14 1.98 32.10
N LYS A 534 0.48 1.20 31.25
CA LYS A 534 -0.30 0.03 31.61
C LYS A 534 0.11 -1.14 30.73
N VAL A 535 0.77 -2.14 31.30
CA VAL A 535 1.13 -3.38 30.61
C VAL A 535 0.32 -4.53 31.22
N ASN A 536 -0.46 -5.19 30.38
CA ASN A 536 -1.26 -6.36 30.72
C ASN A 536 -0.73 -7.56 29.93
N GLY A 537 0.33 -8.18 30.42
CA GLY A 537 1.08 -9.27 29.79
C GLY A 537 2.51 -9.27 30.30
N ASP A 538 3.32 -10.26 29.93
CA ASP A 538 4.66 -10.42 30.48
C ASP A 538 5.73 -9.62 29.72
N LEU A 539 6.88 -9.41 30.36
CA LEU A 539 8.06 -8.82 29.75
C LEU A 539 9.14 -9.89 29.61
N VAL A 540 9.30 -10.45 28.40
CA VAL A 540 10.34 -11.41 28.04
C VAL A 540 11.43 -10.68 27.27
N ASN A 541 12.57 -10.39 27.91
CA ASN A 541 13.56 -9.43 27.41
C ASN A 541 12.90 -8.09 27.01
N GLY A 542 11.83 -7.74 27.70
CA GLY A 542 11.00 -6.57 27.46
C GLY A 542 11.38 -5.45 28.41
N VAL A 543 11.74 -4.28 27.88
CA VAL A 543 12.21 -3.15 28.69
C VAL A 543 11.34 -1.93 28.49
N VAL A 544 10.96 -1.28 29.59
CA VAL A 544 10.43 0.08 29.58
C VAL A 544 11.39 0.96 30.37
N SER A 545 12.02 1.91 29.70
CA SER A 545 13.04 2.77 30.32
C SER A 545 12.81 4.25 30.06
N SER A 546 13.28 5.09 30.99
CA SER A 546 13.20 6.54 30.90
C SER A 546 14.51 7.12 31.40
N THR A 547 15.27 7.74 30.48
CA THR A 547 16.60 8.31 30.70
C THR A 547 17.49 7.41 31.54
N TYR A 548 17.61 6.14 31.13
CA TYR A 548 18.36 5.12 31.86
C TYR A 548 19.31 4.41 30.90
N ARG A 549 20.57 4.27 31.31
CA ARG A 549 21.58 3.53 30.57
C ARG A 549 21.72 2.12 31.13
N PRO A 550 21.72 1.07 30.28
CA PRO A 550 22.08 -0.26 30.73
C PRO A 550 23.53 -0.27 31.25
N GLY A 551 23.87 -1.27 32.05
CA GLY A 551 25.22 -1.40 32.59
C GLY A 551 26.13 -2.26 31.74
N ALA A 552 27.03 -3.00 32.39
CA ALA A 552 27.98 -3.89 31.70
C ALA A 552 27.26 -4.81 30.68
N ASN A 553 27.88 -4.95 29.51
CA ASN A 553 27.39 -5.74 28.37
C ASN A 553 26.02 -5.31 27.84
N ASN A 554 25.64 -4.03 27.99
CA ASN A 554 24.32 -3.50 27.59
C ASN A 554 23.14 -4.20 28.28
N ILE A 555 23.36 -4.74 29.49
CA ILE A 555 22.31 -5.42 30.25
C ILE A 555 21.68 -4.47 31.27
N TYR A 556 20.36 -4.38 31.23
CA TYR A 556 19.59 -3.61 32.20
C TYR A 556 19.59 -4.28 33.59
N GLY A 557 20.14 -3.58 34.58
CA GLY A 557 20.22 -4.04 35.97
C GLY A 557 21.66 -4.30 36.44
N ASN A 558 22.57 -4.62 35.51
CA ASN A 558 23.98 -4.82 35.80
C ASN A 558 24.68 -3.49 36.16
N PRO A 559 25.62 -3.48 37.11
CA PRO A 559 26.53 -2.35 37.33
C PRO A 559 27.65 -2.32 36.27
N PRO A 560 28.30 -1.16 36.04
CA PRO A 560 27.89 0.17 36.48
C PRO A 560 26.70 0.67 35.64
N ARG A 561 25.63 1.12 36.29
CA ARG A 561 24.42 1.63 35.63
C ARG A 561 24.26 3.12 35.89
N ILE A 562 23.77 3.87 34.89
CA ILE A 562 23.60 5.32 35.00
C ILE A 562 22.12 5.65 34.87
N ALA A 563 21.51 6.09 35.97
CA ALA A 563 20.14 6.59 35.99
C ALA A 563 20.14 8.12 35.84
N GLY A 564 19.77 8.61 34.65
CA GLY A 564 19.58 10.04 34.42
C GLY A 564 18.27 10.58 35.03
N PRO A 565 17.88 11.82 34.72
CA PRO A 565 16.66 12.47 35.25
C PRO A 565 15.37 11.97 34.58
N GLY A 566 15.17 10.65 34.53
CA GLY A 566 13.99 10.02 33.93
C GLY A 566 12.98 9.52 34.97
N ARG A 567 11.71 9.51 34.59
CA ARG A 567 10.59 9.04 35.43
C ARG A 567 9.64 8.12 34.68
N ILE A 568 9.28 7.01 35.30
CA ILE A 568 8.18 6.15 34.84
C ILE A 568 6.98 6.33 35.77
N VAL A 569 5.79 6.42 35.19
CA VAL A 569 4.53 6.39 35.94
C VAL A 569 3.65 5.28 35.40
N GLY A 570 3.07 4.42 36.22
CA GLY A 570 2.20 3.36 35.70
C GLY A 570 1.79 2.29 36.68
N ASN A 571 1.10 1.27 36.16
CA ASN A 571 0.78 0.03 36.86
C ASN A 571 0.96 -1.13 35.86
N SER A 572 1.59 -2.20 36.28
CA SER A 572 1.88 -3.38 35.46
C SER A 572 1.79 -4.62 36.33
N ASN A 573 1.01 -5.60 35.87
CA ASN A 573 0.92 -6.92 36.49
C ASN A 573 1.84 -7.92 35.77
N SER A 574 2.89 -7.43 35.12
CA SER A 574 3.77 -8.24 34.27
C SER A 574 4.71 -9.08 35.11
N THR A 575 4.88 -10.35 34.72
CA THR A 575 6.04 -11.14 35.12
C THR A 575 7.24 -10.73 34.28
N LEU A 576 8.43 -10.75 34.88
CA LEU A 576 9.66 -10.35 34.22
C LEU A 576 10.52 -11.59 33.93
N TYR A 577 10.85 -11.80 32.65
CA TYR A 577 11.72 -12.89 32.20
C TYR A 577 12.93 -12.29 31.48
N ALA A 578 14.09 -12.32 32.12
CA ALA A 578 15.35 -11.94 31.51
C ALA A 578 16.10 -13.20 31.06
N THR A 579 16.09 -13.47 29.76
CA THR A 579 16.85 -14.57 29.13
C THR A 579 18.11 -14.01 28.44
N ALA A 580 18.73 -14.77 27.54
CA ALA A 580 19.88 -14.31 26.76
C ALA A 580 19.50 -13.44 25.55
N GLY A 581 18.20 -13.24 25.30
CA GLY A 581 17.73 -12.44 24.15
C GLY A 581 17.99 -10.94 24.32
N THR A 582 18.12 -10.25 23.20
CA THR A 582 18.37 -8.81 23.13
C THR A 582 17.21 -8.09 22.43
N THR A 583 17.05 -6.82 22.79
CA THR A 583 16.14 -5.88 22.12
C THR A 583 16.76 -5.35 20.83
N PRO A 584 15.98 -4.72 19.94
CA PRO A 584 16.48 -4.02 18.76
C PRO A 584 17.63 -3.04 19.04
N LEU A 585 17.66 -2.42 20.21
CA LEU A 585 18.73 -1.48 20.57
C LEU A 585 20.00 -2.20 21.09
N ASN A 586 20.10 -3.51 20.87
CA ASN A 586 21.14 -4.40 21.38
C ASN A 586 21.30 -4.35 22.90
N ASN A 587 20.20 -4.15 23.62
CA ASN A 587 20.16 -4.18 25.08
C ASN A 587 19.49 -5.46 25.58
N GLY A 588 19.98 -6.03 26.68
CA GLY A 588 19.41 -7.21 27.33
C GLY A 588 18.68 -6.89 28.65
N GLY A 589 17.87 -7.85 29.12
CA GLY A 589 17.17 -7.78 30.41
C GLY A 589 15.67 -7.48 30.29
N ALA A 590 14.97 -7.46 31.43
CA ALA A 590 13.53 -7.25 31.48
C ALA A 590 13.09 -6.38 32.66
N GLY A 591 12.16 -5.46 32.42
CA GLY A 591 11.50 -4.66 33.47
C GLY A 591 11.49 -3.15 33.22
N TYR A 592 11.30 -2.41 34.32
CA TYR A 592 11.12 -0.96 34.31
C TYR A 592 12.36 -0.25 34.86
N TYR A 593 12.92 0.72 34.12
CA TYR A 593 14.18 1.37 34.49
C TYR A 593 14.13 2.90 34.35
N ALA A 594 14.18 3.58 35.49
CA ALA A 594 14.21 5.03 35.61
C ALA A 594 14.79 5.43 36.98
N ARG A 595 15.13 6.72 37.16
CA ARG A 595 15.51 7.26 38.47
C ARG A 595 14.31 7.32 39.41
N GLN A 596 13.16 7.74 38.89
CA GLN A 596 11.91 7.79 39.65
C GLN A 596 10.87 6.84 39.03
N LYS A 597 10.17 6.09 39.89
CA LYS A 597 9.04 5.24 39.51
C LYS A 597 7.88 5.59 40.43
N ASN A 598 6.77 6.08 39.87
CA ASN A 598 5.66 6.58 40.69
C ASN A 598 4.31 6.01 40.21
N GLY A 599 3.38 5.78 41.13
CA GLY A 599 2.06 5.20 40.86
C GLY A 599 2.11 3.67 40.77
N GLY A 600 0.98 3.02 41.08
CA GLY A 600 0.69 1.59 40.87
C GLY A 600 1.73 0.58 41.37
N TYR A 601 1.49 -0.71 41.05
CA TYR A 601 2.51 -1.75 41.16
C TYR A 601 3.33 -1.71 39.86
N LEU A 602 4.60 -1.29 39.94
CA LEU A 602 5.58 -1.54 38.89
C LEU A 602 6.55 -2.58 39.47
N PRO A 603 6.66 -3.77 38.86
CA PRO A 603 7.51 -4.82 39.39
C PRO A 603 8.93 -4.31 39.69
N PRO A 604 9.56 -4.81 40.76
CA PRO A 604 10.97 -4.54 41.02
C PRO A 604 11.81 -5.02 39.84
N ARG A 605 13.07 -4.55 39.76
CA ARG A 605 13.97 -4.96 38.66
C ARG A 605 14.15 -6.48 38.71
N SER A 606 14.07 -7.15 37.55
CA SER A 606 14.44 -8.55 37.45
C SER A 606 15.92 -8.71 37.82
N ILE A 607 16.22 -9.54 38.80
CA ILE A 607 17.55 -10.14 38.97
C ILE A 607 17.53 -11.36 38.04
N HIS A 608 18.55 -11.56 37.20
CA HIS A 608 18.65 -12.71 36.30
C HIS A 608 18.33 -14.02 37.05
N ARG A 609 17.10 -14.51 36.92
CA ARG A 609 16.77 -15.90 37.24
C ARG A 609 17.13 -16.68 35.98
N LYS A 610 18.10 -17.60 36.09
CA LYS A 610 18.28 -18.66 35.10
C LYS A 610 16.98 -19.46 35.06
N VAL A 611 16.11 -19.18 34.10
CA VAL A 611 14.99 -20.07 33.79
C VAL A 611 15.58 -21.16 32.89
N SER A 612 15.53 -22.41 33.32
CA SER A 612 16.00 -23.52 32.49
C SER A 612 15.13 -23.61 31.24
N SER A 613 15.77 -23.97 30.12
CA SER A 613 15.25 -23.96 28.75
C SER A 613 14.13 -24.97 28.46
N ALA A 614 13.32 -25.35 29.45
CA ALA A 614 12.30 -26.39 29.33
C ALA A 614 10.85 -25.86 29.35
N GLN A 615 10.63 -24.55 29.31
CA GLN A 615 9.29 -23.95 29.28
C GLN A 615 9.25 -22.73 28.35
N PHE A 616 9.39 -22.95 27.04
CA PHE A 616 8.87 -22.07 25.99
C PHE A 616 8.49 -22.93 24.78
#